data_AF-Q7UPC5-F1
#
_entry.id   AF-Q7UPC5-F1
#
_cell.length_a   1.000
_cell.length_b   1.000
_cell.length_c   1.000
_cell.angle_alpha   90.00
_cell.angle_beta   90.00
_cell.angle_gamma   90.00
#
_symmetry.space_group_name_H-M   'P 1'
#
loop_
_entity.id
_entity.type
_entity.pdbx_description
1 polymer ?
#
loop_
_entity_poly.entity_id
_entity_poly.type
_entity_poly.pdbx_seq_one_letter_code
_entity_poly.pdbx_strand_id
1 'polypeptide(L)'
;MGPPSTAPPNLSAMKSPFTCPCLPLVFLALTLAISPSQNIAFATKDTEEASEERAPNPRTLPAIYLTANDLSIATGKPSLVIMSKGSTHIPVWSLSGGTKGQSVAGIVNGLPSECHAVKVEIIVTSTDAGTSPELEDLYRVHLSQMVEDAPFTTGYTLGKPVRTPLPAGPLHSRTIVLESYYEVVPNAPLTVRIQREPGLPGDTFTRPTGLAVVKVTPLNAPAEAHVVQDVSGYNSWPMTQAIGEKLVCTYSRGSAHSINEDARAVYARTSVDGGKSWTAETVIANTPGFGEVTVGKGLDSTGAMLLWVRRVGKQRHHDLYSTTDGVSFTLIATPELAIQPMQITDVFAVPDVGLMALWFAGNYSDQAVHSWGVMTSPDDGVTWTQTPVESGLLKADWPTEPSAVYLGDGRILAVARTESSPAQFQMVSTDNGATWKRQQTNIGDIYASTPSLILDAETGLLSNYYYERGRGILRRRVVDPDLVFENPLHWPASEAVATGSPLPWDSGNANATVIGDTHYVSFYSGQAPDTAVMLSKLPKPTVAP
;
A
#
# COMPACT_ATOMS: atom_id res chain seq x y z
N MET A 1 7.75 -42.54 26.22
CA MET A 1 9.13 -42.15 26.54
C MET A 1 9.28 -40.67 26.22
N GLY A 2 9.18 -39.82 27.24
CA GLY A 2 9.43 -38.38 27.12
C GLY A 2 10.66 -38.00 27.94
N PRO A 3 11.34 -36.90 27.57
CA PRO A 3 12.03 -36.06 28.55
C PRO A 3 11.88 -34.54 28.20
N PRO A 4 12.36 -33.58 29.01
CA PRO A 4 11.58 -33.01 30.10
C PRO A 4 11.42 -31.47 30.04
N SER A 5 10.44 -31.02 30.82
CA SER A 5 10.16 -29.64 31.23
C SER A 5 11.29 -29.03 32.06
N THR A 6 11.60 -27.75 31.82
CA THR A 6 12.35 -26.89 32.74
C THR A 6 11.56 -25.60 33.00
N ALA A 7 11.22 -25.38 34.26
CA ALA A 7 10.59 -24.16 34.77
C ALA A 7 11.66 -23.14 35.19
N PRO A 8 11.36 -21.82 35.18
CA PRO A 8 12.29 -20.78 35.64
C PRO A 8 12.20 -20.56 37.16
N PRO A 9 13.25 -20.02 37.81
CA PRO A 9 13.22 -19.73 39.23
C PRO A 9 12.60 -18.35 39.54
N ASN A 10 11.89 -18.34 40.67
CA ASN A 10 11.40 -17.18 41.41
C ASN A 10 12.54 -16.25 41.85
N LEU A 11 12.28 -14.94 41.83
CA LEU A 11 13.01 -13.96 42.63
C LEU A 11 12.00 -13.01 43.30
N SER A 12 11.91 -13.16 44.62
CA SER A 12 11.12 -12.32 45.52
C SER A 12 11.88 -11.09 45.98
N ALA A 13 11.17 -9.97 46.02
CA ALA A 13 11.18 -8.94 47.07
C ALA A 13 12.47 -8.18 47.41
N MET A 14 12.45 -6.87 47.15
CA MET A 14 12.87 -5.87 48.14
C MET A 14 11.82 -4.76 48.24
N LYS A 15 11.40 -4.49 49.48
CA LYS A 15 10.54 -3.38 49.89
C LYS A 15 11.41 -2.24 50.44
N SER A 16 10.80 -1.05 50.44
CA SER A 16 10.87 0.01 51.47
C SER A 16 11.69 1.27 51.11
N PRO A 17 11.49 2.40 51.82
CA PRO A 17 10.62 3.49 51.33
C PRO A 17 11.26 4.88 51.46
N PHE A 18 10.78 5.90 50.75
CA PHE A 18 10.98 7.29 51.20
C PHE A 18 9.77 8.18 50.90
N THR A 19 9.30 8.80 51.97
CA THR A 19 8.26 9.82 52.07
C THR A 19 8.82 11.24 51.87
N CYS A 20 8.07 12.07 51.12
CA CYS A 20 7.72 13.51 51.29
C CYS A 20 8.68 14.53 51.99
N PRO A 21 8.61 15.87 51.71
CA PRO A 21 7.36 16.64 51.57
C PRO A 21 7.32 17.86 50.60
N CYS A 22 6.10 18.41 50.51
CA CYS A 22 5.57 19.65 49.95
C CYS A 22 6.41 20.95 50.06
N LEU A 23 6.26 21.89 49.11
CA LEU A 23 5.35 23.08 49.20
C LEU A 23 5.39 23.93 47.89
N PRO A 24 4.37 24.77 47.63
CA PRO A 24 4.11 25.44 46.36
C PRO A 24 4.57 26.92 46.33
N LEU A 25 4.61 27.53 45.13
CA LEU A 25 4.57 28.99 44.98
C LEU A 25 3.47 29.41 44.00
N VAL A 26 2.50 30.12 44.57
CA VAL A 26 1.52 30.97 43.92
C VAL A 26 2.15 32.36 43.78
N PHE A 27 2.02 33.03 42.63
CA PHE A 27 1.92 34.49 42.61
C PHE A 27 0.87 34.96 41.62
N LEU A 28 0.22 36.03 42.08
CA LEU A 28 -1.07 36.58 41.71
C LEU A 28 -0.97 37.58 40.55
N ALA A 29 -2.14 37.78 39.95
CA ALA A 29 -2.51 38.67 38.84
C ALA A 29 -2.40 40.20 39.11
N LEU A 30 -2.86 40.93 38.07
CA LEU A 30 -3.31 42.34 37.95
C LEU A 30 -2.33 43.30 37.24
N THR A 31 -2.70 44.22 36.33
CA THR A 31 -3.88 44.54 35.47
C THR A 31 -3.58 45.88 34.77
N LEU A 32 -4.19 46.14 33.59
CA LEU A 32 -4.66 47.45 33.04
C LEU A 32 -3.60 48.58 32.82
N ALA A 33 -3.62 49.47 31.82
CA ALA A 33 -4.40 49.73 30.62
C ALA A 33 -3.83 50.98 29.89
N ILE A 34 -4.37 51.30 28.71
CA ILE A 34 -4.50 52.64 28.07
C ILE A 34 -3.37 53.09 27.10
N SER A 35 -3.69 52.99 25.80
CA SER A 35 -3.22 53.78 24.63
C SER A 35 -3.71 55.25 24.75
N PRO A 36 -3.33 56.28 23.93
CA PRO A 36 -3.12 56.21 22.46
C PRO A 36 -2.10 57.20 21.84
N SER A 37 -1.74 56.99 20.57
CA SER A 37 -1.47 58.11 19.67
C SER A 37 -1.70 57.70 18.21
N GLN A 38 -2.50 58.53 17.55
CA GLN A 38 -3.01 58.43 16.20
C GLN A 38 -1.91 58.66 15.16
N ASN A 39 -1.99 57.95 14.03
CA ASN A 39 -1.65 58.51 12.73
C ASN A 39 -2.65 57.99 11.70
N ILE A 40 -3.34 58.94 11.08
CA ILE A 40 -4.30 58.75 9.99
C ILE A 40 -3.51 58.83 8.68
N ALA A 41 -3.62 57.82 7.82
CA ALA A 41 -3.66 58.03 6.37
C ALA A 41 -4.16 56.78 5.63
N PHE A 42 -5.38 56.93 5.11
CA PHE A 42 -5.97 56.43 3.87
C PHE A 42 -5.97 54.93 3.51
N ALA A 43 -7.21 54.47 3.33
CA ALA A 43 -7.67 53.18 2.88
C ALA A 43 -7.26 52.84 1.44
N THR A 44 -6.84 51.60 1.26
CA THR A 44 -7.21 50.76 0.11
C THR A 44 -7.74 49.44 0.66
N LYS A 45 -8.87 49.02 0.10
CA LYS A 45 -9.72 47.94 0.56
C LYS A 45 -9.29 46.68 -0.19
N ASP A 46 -8.41 45.89 0.41
CA ASP A 46 -8.08 44.55 -0.09
C ASP A 46 -8.42 43.51 0.99
N THR A 47 -9.24 42.57 0.56
CA THR A 47 -9.72 41.37 1.25
C THR A 47 -8.58 40.60 1.92
N GLU A 48 -8.66 40.43 3.23
CA GLU A 48 -7.89 39.42 3.96
C GLU A 48 -8.41 38.03 3.58
N GLU A 49 -7.80 37.43 2.56
CA GLU A 49 -7.73 35.97 2.48
C GLU A 49 -6.87 35.48 3.64
N ALA A 50 -7.50 34.71 4.52
CA ALA A 50 -6.79 33.92 5.50
C ALA A 50 -5.81 33.00 4.77
N SER A 51 -4.51 33.29 4.91
CA SER A 51 -3.43 32.44 4.43
C SER A 51 -3.50 31.11 5.17
N GLU A 52 -4.08 30.09 4.54
CA GLU A 52 -3.77 28.71 4.88
C GLU A 52 -2.26 28.53 4.81
N GLU A 53 -1.71 28.06 5.93
CA GLU A 53 -0.31 27.72 6.10
C GLU A 53 0.03 26.61 5.09
N ARG A 54 0.51 27.01 3.92
CA ARG A 54 0.98 26.12 2.86
C ARG A 54 2.12 25.30 3.46
N ALA A 55 1.86 24.03 3.73
CA ALA A 55 2.87 23.10 4.21
C ALA A 55 4.14 23.24 3.34
N PRO A 56 5.34 23.36 3.95
CA PRO A 56 6.56 23.57 3.19
C PRO A 56 6.72 22.41 2.20
N ASN A 57 6.86 22.74 0.90
CA ASN A 57 7.18 21.77 -0.13
C ASN A 57 8.37 20.93 0.36
N PRO A 58 8.28 19.59 0.37
CA PRO A 58 9.40 18.76 0.79
C PRO A 58 10.60 19.12 -0.09
N ARG A 59 11.68 19.60 0.53
CA ARG A 59 12.93 19.86 -0.18
C ARG A 59 13.33 18.59 -0.92
N THR A 60 13.41 18.66 -2.24
CA THR A 60 13.93 17.58 -3.07
C THR A 60 15.44 17.49 -2.85
N LEU A 61 15.86 16.42 -2.19
CA LEU A 61 17.28 16.13 -1.98
C LEU A 61 17.91 15.70 -3.32
N PRO A 62 19.12 16.18 -3.65
CA PRO A 62 19.75 15.86 -4.93
C PRO A 62 20.05 14.36 -5.01
N ALA A 63 19.77 13.76 -6.18
CA ALA A 63 20.11 12.36 -6.43
C ALA A 63 21.63 12.19 -6.59
N ILE A 64 22.14 11.06 -6.10
CA ILE A 64 23.52 10.63 -6.21
C ILE A 64 23.63 9.62 -7.34
N TYR A 65 24.62 9.79 -8.21
CA TYR A 65 24.83 8.96 -9.39
C TYR A 65 26.13 8.18 -9.26
N LEU A 66 26.05 6.87 -9.46
CA LEU A 66 27.20 6.00 -9.67
C LEU A 66 27.26 5.63 -11.16
N THR A 67 28.29 6.08 -11.84
CA THR A 67 28.57 5.69 -13.23
C THR A 67 29.21 4.31 -13.27
N ALA A 68 29.36 3.74 -14.47
CA ALA A 68 30.05 2.46 -14.63
C ALA A 68 31.48 2.44 -14.02
N ASN A 69 32.17 3.58 -13.96
CA ASN A 69 33.51 3.68 -13.36
C ASN A 69 33.50 3.75 -11.82
N ASP A 70 32.35 4.07 -11.21
CA ASP A 70 32.17 4.09 -9.75
C ASP A 70 31.76 2.71 -9.20
N LEU A 71 31.57 1.74 -10.10
CA LEU A 71 31.14 0.39 -9.80
C LEU A 71 32.28 -0.61 -10.01
N SER A 72 32.24 -1.70 -9.25
CA SER A 72 33.20 -2.81 -9.35
C SER A 72 32.48 -4.16 -9.38
N ILE A 73 33.16 -5.20 -9.85
CA ILE A 73 32.60 -6.56 -9.88
C ILE A 73 32.35 -7.02 -8.44
N ALA A 74 31.10 -7.38 -8.14
CA ALA A 74 30.73 -7.98 -6.87
C ALA A 74 30.70 -9.51 -6.96
N THR A 75 30.08 -10.05 -8.01
CA THR A 75 30.03 -11.51 -8.25
C THR A 75 30.02 -11.84 -9.75
N GLY A 76 30.45 -13.05 -10.09
CA GLY A 76 30.45 -13.56 -11.46
C GLY A 76 31.55 -12.94 -12.33
N LYS A 77 31.30 -12.83 -13.63
CA LYS A 77 32.24 -12.30 -14.63
C LYS A 77 31.60 -11.27 -15.57
N PRO A 78 30.96 -10.20 -15.06
CA PRO A 78 30.55 -9.09 -15.91
C PRO A 78 31.78 -8.34 -16.45
N SER A 79 31.64 -7.59 -17.54
CA SER A 79 32.74 -6.85 -18.15
C SER A 79 32.41 -5.37 -18.31
N LEU A 80 33.37 -4.50 -17.95
CA LEU A 80 33.29 -3.07 -18.27
C LEU A 80 33.67 -2.88 -19.74
N VAL A 81 32.74 -2.36 -20.54
CA VAL A 81 32.91 -2.18 -21.99
C VAL A 81 32.47 -0.79 -22.42
N ILE A 82 32.97 -0.32 -23.56
CA ILE A 82 32.49 0.91 -24.20
C ILE A 82 31.43 0.55 -25.24
N MET A 83 30.18 0.92 -25.01
CA MET A 83 29.14 0.88 -26.04
C MET A 83 29.22 2.14 -26.91
N SER A 84 29.19 1.95 -28.23
CA SER A 84 29.45 3.03 -29.20
C SER A 84 28.40 3.06 -30.31
N LYS A 85 27.96 4.26 -30.70
CA LYS A 85 27.16 4.52 -31.92
C LYS A 85 27.57 5.87 -32.50
N GLY A 86 28.15 5.87 -33.70
CA GLY A 86 28.69 7.09 -34.28
C GLY A 86 29.77 7.70 -33.37
N SER A 87 29.62 8.97 -33.00
CA SER A 87 30.50 9.69 -32.08
C SER A 87 30.15 9.55 -30.61
N THR A 88 29.07 8.81 -30.27
CA THR A 88 28.63 8.62 -28.89
C THR A 88 29.26 7.36 -28.32
N HIS A 89 29.94 7.50 -27.18
CA HIS A 89 30.63 6.42 -26.47
C HIS A 89 30.25 6.47 -24.98
N ILE A 90 29.76 5.36 -24.45
CA ILE A 90 29.37 5.26 -23.03
C ILE A 90 29.99 4.01 -22.38
N PRO A 91 30.66 4.15 -21.23
CA PRO A 91 31.10 3.00 -20.44
C PRO A 91 29.88 2.33 -19.79
N VAL A 92 29.81 1.00 -19.87
CA VAL A 92 28.74 0.21 -19.26
C VAL A 92 29.30 -1.10 -18.69
N TRP A 93 28.65 -1.62 -17.66
CA TRP A 93 28.85 -3.00 -17.23
C TRP A 93 27.96 -3.94 -18.04
N SER A 94 28.56 -4.80 -18.86
CA SER A 94 27.86 -5.85 -19.59
C SER A 94 27.50 -7.00 -18.66
N LEU A 95 26.20 -7.19 -18.44
CA LEU A 95 25.61 -8.25 -17.63
C LEU A 95 24.98 -9.31 -18.55
N SER A 96 25.37 -10.57 -18.36
CA SER A 96 24.92 -11.71 -19.17
C SER A 96 23.43 -12.01 -19.00
N GLY A 97 22.75 -12.26 -20.12
CA GLY A 97 21.40 -12.83 -20.14
C GLY A 97 21.35 -14.36 -20.11
N GLY A 98 22.51 -15.03 -20.10
CA GLY A 98 22.61 -16.49 -20.09
C GLY A 98 23.35 -17.06 -18.88
N THR A 99 23.85 -16.23 -17.97
CA THR A 99 24.68 -16.65 -16.85
C THR A 99 24.17 -16.05 -15.54
N LYS A 100 23.72 -16.90 -14.62
CA LYS A 100 23.19 -16.48 -13.32
C LYS A 100 24.28 -15.88 -12.42
N GLY A 101 23.89 -14.96 -11.54
CA GLY A 101 24.73 -14.46 -10.44
C GLY A 101 25.79 -13.44 -10.83
N GLN A 102 25.67 -12.77 -11.98
CA GLN A 102 26.53 -11.63 -12.31
C GLN A 102 26.02 -10.36 -11.66
N SER A 103 26.90 -9.64 -10.98
CA SER A 103 26.54 -8.38 -10.33
C SER A 103 27.73 -7.43 -10.18
N VAL A 104 27.40 -6.15 -10.06
CA VAL A 104 28.35 -5.07 -9.77
C VAL A 104 27.87 -4.27 -8.57
N ALA A 105 28.78 -3.66 -7.83
CA ALA A 105 28.45 -2.88 -6.65
C ALA A 105 29.25 -1.59 -6.59
N GLY A 106 28.67 -0.58 -5.94
CA GLY A 106 29.33 0.66 -5.56
C GLY A 106 28.89 1.11 -4.18
N ILE A 107 29.57 2.12 -3.67
CA ILE A 107 29.31 2.70 -2.35
C ILE A 107 28.83 4.14 -2.55
N VAL A 108 27.67 4.44 -2.01
CA VAL A 108 27.14 5.79 -1.87
C VAL A 108 27.58 6.34 -0.52
N ASN A 109 28.44 7.34 -0.56
CA ASN A 109 28.88 8.08 0.63
C ASN A 109 28.11 9.39 0.73
N GLY A 110 27.94 9.90 1.96
CA GLY A 110 27.41 11.24 2.19
C GLY A 110 25.91 11.38 1.89
N LEU A 111 25.10 10.39 2.26
CA LEU A 111 23.64 10.59 2.31
C LEU A 111 23.33 11.77 3.26
N PRO A 112 22.44 12.71 2.86
CA PRO A 112 22.11 13.86 3.70
C PRO A 112 21.63 13.43 5.10
N SER A 113 21.88 14.26 6.12
CA SER A 113 21.48 13.97 7.50
C SER A 113 19.97 13.81 7.69
N GLU A 114 19.19 14.43 6.82
CA GLU A 114 17.73 14.44 6.75
C GLU A 114 17.18 13.29 5.89
N CYS A 115 18.04 12.49 5.25
CA CYS A 115 17.66 11.34 4.45
C CYS A 115 17.11 10.23 5.36
N HIS A 116 15.82 9.93 5.22
CA HIS A 116 15.19 8.83 5.97
C HIS A 116 15.22 7.52 5.18
N ALA A 117 15.09 7.60 3.86
CA ALA A 117 15.09 6.45 2.98
C ALA A 117 15.75 6.78 1.64
N VAL A 118 15.95 5.78 0.80
CA VAL A 118 16.43 5.97 -0.58
C VAL A 118 15.54 5.23 -1.58
N LYS A 119 15.42 5.82 -2.78
CA LYS A 119 14.98 5.15 -4.00
C LYS A 119 16.19 4.81 -4.85
N VAL A 120 16.25 3.60 -5.39
CA VAL A 120 17.33 3.13 -6.27
C VAL A 120 16.78 2.83 -7.66
N GLU A 121 17.37 3.49 -8.65
CA GLU A 121 17.05 3.37 -10.06
C GLU A 121 18.31 2.96 -10.83
N ILE A 122 18.15 2.23 -11.92
CA ILE A 122 19.25 1.91 -12.85
C ILE A 122 18.92 2.40 -14.25
N ILE A 123 19.95 2.78 -15.01
CA ILE A 123 19.85 3.07 -16.44
C ILE A 123 20.54 1.95 -17.19
N VAL A 124 19.77 1.23 -18.00
CA VAL A 124 20.26 0.11 -18.81
C VAL A 124 20.05 0.37 -20.30
N THR A 125 20.89 -0.25 -21.13
CA THR A 125 20.81 -0.18 -22.59
C THR A 125 21.33 -1.47 -23.22
N SER A 126 21.05 -1.70 -24.50
CA SER A 126 21.54 -2.88 -25.25
C SER A 126 21.93 -2.46 -26.66
N THR A 127 22.95 -3.10 -27.23
CA THR A 127 23.34 -2.93 -28.63
C THR A 127 22.76 -4.01 -29.55
N ASP A 128 22.08 -5.02 -28.99
CA ASP A 128 21.57 -6.17 -29.75
C ASP A 128 20.36 -5.76 -30.60
N ALA A 129 20.37 -6.08 -31.88
CA ALA A 129 19.27 -5.73 -32.79
C ALA A 129 17.97 -6.51 -32.51
N GLY A 130 18.04 -7.58 -31.73
CA GLY A 130 16.90 -8.43 -31.35
C GLY A 130 16.11 -7.93 -30.14
N THR A 131 16.34 -6.71 -29.64
CA THR A 131 15.47 -6.12 -28.61
C THR A 131 14.05 -5.93 -29.15
N SER A 132 13.05 -6.28 -28.33
CA SER A 132 11.63 -6.17 -28.66
C SER A 132 10.82 -5.92 -27.39
N PRO A 133 9.67 -5.22 -27.43
CA PRO A 133 8.76 -5.10 -26.29
C PRO A 133 8.15 -6.44 -25.83
N GLU A 134 8.24 -7.49 -26.66
CA GLU A 134 7.84 -8.85 -26.30
C GLU A 134 8.87 -9.58 -25.43
N LEU A 135 10.07 -9.02 -25.30
CA LEU A 135 11.16 -9.57 -24.50
C LEU A 135 11.33 -8.77 -23.22
N GLU A 136 11.77 -9.45 -22.17
CA GLU A 136 11.95 -8.90 -20.83
C GLU A 136 13.33 -9.27 -20.28
N ASP A 137 13.88 -8.39 -19.47
CA ASP A 137 15.04 -8.66 -18.61
C ASP A 137 14.72 -8.28 -17.16
N LEU A 138 15.36 -8.99 -16.22
CA LEU A 138 15.08 -8.86 -14.81
C LEU A 138 16.32 -8.41 -14.05
N TYR A 139 16.13 -7.43 -13.17
CA TYR A 139 17.17 -6.95 -12.27
C TYR A 139 16.67 -6.93 -10.84
N ARG A 140 17.59 -7.02 -9.89
CA ARG A 140 17.31 -6.71 -8.49
C ARG A 140 18.47 -5.93 -7.89
N VAL A 141 18.15 -5.25 -6.79
CA VAL A 141 19.14 -4.56 -5.97
C VAL A 141 19.40 -5.35 -4.68
N HIS A 142 20.63 -5.29 -4.19
CA HIS A 142 20.99 -5.65 -2.83
C HIS A 142 21.47 -4.39 -2.12
N LEU A 143 20.95 -4.14 -0.94
CA LEU A 143 21.23 -2.94 -0.15
C LEU A 143 21.76 -3.33 1.22
N SER A 144 22.78 -2.63 1.70
CA SER A 144 23.26 -2.73 3.07
C SER A 144 23.97 -1.44 3.46
N GLN A 145 24.05 -1.15 4.76
CA GLN A 145 24.77 0.02 5.26
C GLN A 145 25.95 -0.36 6.15
N MET A 146 27.01 0.43 6.04
CA MET A 146 28.16 0.35 6.94
C MET A 146 27.91 1.27 8.13
N VAL A 147 27.17 0.77 9.11
CA VAL A 147 26.90 1.47 10.38
C VAL A 147 28.05 1.23 11.34
N GLU A 148 28.48 2.26 12.06
CA GLU A 148 29.54 2.18 13.06
C GLU A 148 29.20 1.10 14.11
N ASP A 149 30.21 0.32 14.51
CA ASP A 149 30.11 -0.78 15.47
C ASP A 149 29.11 -1.91 15.14
N ALA A 150 28.59 -1.96 13.91
CA ALA A 150 27.75 -3.05 13.41
C ALA A 150 28.47 -3.85 12.31
N PRO A 151 28.24 -5.17 12.20
CA PRO A 151 28.63 -5.91 11.00
C PRO A 151 28.02 -5.27 9.76
N PHE A 152 28.78 -5.09 8.67
CA PHE A 152 28.28 -4.47 7.43
C PHE A 152 27.16 -5.26 6.72
N THR A 153 26.94 -6.51 7.15
CA THR A 153 25.81 -7.36 6.73
C THR A 153 24.54 -7.08 7.52
N THR A 154 24.63 -6.32 8.62
CA THR A 154 23.47 -5.86 9.40
C THR A 154 22.65 -4.91 8.54
N GLY A 155 21.33 -5.11 8.50
CA GLY A 155 20.44 -4.33 7.64
C GLY A 155 20.49 -4.70 6.15
N TYR A 156 21.18 -5.78 5.78
CA TYR A 156 21.15 -6.30 4.41
C TYR A 156 19.70 -6.60 3.98
N THR A 157 19.32 -6.04 2.85
CA THR A 157 18.02 -6.27 2.21
C THR A 157 18.22 -6.75 0.78
N LEU A 158 17.55 -7.86 0.46
CA LEU A 158 17.46 -8.38 -0.89
C LEU A 158 16.22 -7.81 -1.57
N GLY A 159 16.42 -6.93 -2.53
CA GLY A 159 15.35 -6.38 -3.35
C GLY A 159 14.63 -7.47 -4.16
N LYS A 160 13.37 -7.19 -4.46
CA LYS A 160 12.55 -8.03 -5.33
C LYS A 160 12.98 -7.85 -6.79
N PRO A 161 12.96 -8.91 -7.62
CA PRO A 161 13.19 -8.77 -9.05
C PRO A 161 12.18 -7.81 -9.68
N VAL A 162 12.69 -6.89 -10.48
CA VAL A 162 11.89 -6.00 -11.32
C VAL A 162 12.05 -6.44 -12.76
N ARG A 163 10.91 -6.73 -13.38
CA ARG A 163 10.80 -7.14 -14.77
C ARG A 163 10.37 -5.97 -15.63
N THR A 164 11.04 -5.76 -16.77
CA THR A 164 10.70 -4.66 -17.68
C THR A 164 10.79 -5.09 -19.14
N PRO A 165 9.84 -4.70 -20.01
CA PRO A 165 9.92 -4.96 -21.44
C PRO A 165 11.09 -4.19 -22.07
N LEU A 166 11.73 -4.76 -23.08
CA LEU A 166 12.81 -4.10 -23.81
C LEU A 166 12.28 -3.08 -24.82
N PRO A 167 13.10 -2.10 -25.24
CA PRO A 167 12.71 -1.18 -26.31
C PRO A 167 12.56 -1.91 -27.65
N ALA A 168 11.83 -1.31 -28.60
CA ALA A 168 11.64 -1.86 -29.95
C ALA A 168 12.91 -1.87 -30.84
N GLY A 169 14.04 -1.40 -30.33
CA GLY A 169 15.30 -1.37 -31.05
C GLY A 169 16.51 -1.17 -30.14
N PRO A 170 17.72 -1.41 -30.66
CA PRO A 170 18.95 -1.25 -29.90
C PRO A 170 19.24 0.21 -29.60
N LEU A 171 20.08 0.43 -28.60
CA LEU A 171 20.68 1.71 -28.20
C LEU A 171 19.67 2.71 -27.62
N HIS A 172 18.55 2.20 -27.12
CA HIS A 172 17.60 2.94 -26.29
C HIS A 172 17.87 2.66 -24.81
N SER A 173 18.01 3.72 -24.01
CA SER A 173 18.12 3.61 -22.56
C SER A 173 16.75 3.40 -21.93
N ARG A 174 16.70 2.62 -20.85
CA ARG A 174 15.54 2.50 -19.95
C ARG A 174 15.96 2.82 -18.53
N THR A 175 15.15 3.57 -17.82
CA THR A 175 15.27 3.76 -16.37
C THR A 175 14.38 2.74 -15.67
N ILE A 176 14.96 1.95 -14.75
CA ILE A 176 14.26 0.91 -14.01
C ILE A 176 14.38 1.22 -12.51
N VAL A 177 13.26 1.38 -11.82
CA VAL A 177 13.23 1.51 -10.35
C VAL A 177 13.36 0.12 -9.75
N LEU A 178 14.43 -0.16 -9.01
CA LEU A 178 14.67 -1.46 -8.35
C LEU A 178 14.20 -1.49 -6.90
N GLU A 179 14.19 -0.33 -6.24
CA GLU A 179 13.67 -0.15 -4.89
C GLU A 179 13.14 1.27 -4.79
N SER A 180 11.86 1.43 -4.40
CA SER A 180 11.24 2.75 -4.30
C SER A 180 11.32 3.34 -2.91
N TYR A 181 11.60 2.54 -1.88
CA TYR A 181 11.78 3.00 -0.51
C TYR A 181 12.61 1.99 0.29
N TYR A 182 13.86 2.32 0.59
CA TYR A 182 14.69 1.59 1.55
C TYR A 182 15.09 2.53 2.68
N GLU A 183 14.60 2.27 3.88
CA GLU A 183 14.93 3.06 5.06
C GLU A 183 16.43 2.98 5.36
N VAL A 184 17.04 4.12 5.68
CA VAL A 184 18.47 4.24 5.90
C VAL A 184 18.77 4.88 7.25
N VAL A 185 19.87 4.46 7.85
CA VAL A 185 20.54 5.20 8.92
C VAL A 185 21.21 6.43 8.30
N PRO A 186 20.90 7.66 8.74
CA PRO A 186 21.52 8.86 8.22
C PRO A 186 23.05 8.84 8.32
N ASN A 187 23.73 9.45 7.35
CA ASN A 187 25.20 9.55 7.23
C ASN A 187 25.97 8.22 7.06
N ALA A 188 25.37 7.05 7.33
CA ALA A 188 26.03 5.77 7.13
C ALA A 188 26.15 5.44 5.63
N PRO A 189 27.36 5.08 5.13
CA PRO A 189 27.53 4.71 3.73
C PRO A 189 26.62 3.55 3.31
N LEU A 190 26.01 3.70 2.14
CA LEU A 190 25.12 2.71 1.55
C LEU A 190 25.87 1.92 0.46
N THR A 191 25.91 0.60 0.61
CA THR A 191 26.35 -0.30 -0.46
C THR A 191 25.16 -0.61 -1.36
N VAL A 192 25.32 -0.39 -2.66
CA VAL A 192 24.32 -0.72 -3.67
C VAL A 192 24.92 -1.71 -4.64
N ARG A 193 24.34 -2.92 -4.70
CA ARG A 193 24.73 -3.98 -5.63
C ARG A 193 23.60 -4.30 -6.59
N ILE A 194 23.88 -4.22 -7.88
CA ILE A 194 22.93 -4.50 -8.96
C ILE A 194 23.21 -5.87 -9.54
N GLN A 195 22.20 -6.72 -9.59
CA GLN A 195 22.28 -8.06 -10.15
C GLN A 195 21.24 -8.24 -11.26
N ARG A 196 21.65 -8.82 -12.38
CA ARG A 196 20.73 -9.32 -13.40
C ARG A 196 20.33 -10.76 -13.09
N GLU A 197 19.09 -11.12 -13.38
CA GLU A 197 18.45 -12.38 -12.99
C GLU A 197 18.02 -13.28 -14.16
N PRO A 198 18.95 -13.72 -15.04
CA PRO A 198 18.61 -14.54 -16.21
C PRO A 198 18.11 -15.96 -15.86
N GLY A 199 18.04 -16.28 -14.57
CA GLY A 199 17.59 -17.57 -14.07
C GLY A 199 16.17 -17.58 -13.53
N LEU A 200 15.50 -16.43 -13.49
CA LEU A 200 14.15 -16.30 -12.95
C LEU A 200 13.11 -16.36 -14.08
N PRO A 201 11.90 -16.89 -13.79
CA PRO A 201 10.79 -16.81 -14.73
C PRO A 201 10.55 -15.34 -15.12
N GLY A 202 10.57 -15.06 -16.42
CA GLY A 202 10.35 -13.72 -16.97
C GLY A 202 11.57 -13.08 -17.62
N ASP A 203 12.82 -13.47 -17.33
CA ASP A 203 13.97 -12.97 -18.11
C ASP A 203 14.05 -13.76 -19.43
N THR A 204 13.34 -13.25 -20.44
CA THR A 204 13.24 -13.89 -21.76
C THR A 204 14.34 -13.42 -22.72
N PHE A 205 15.02 -12.31 -22.41
CA PHE A 205 16.07 -11.75 -23.25
C PHE A 205 17.44 -12.35 -22.95
N THR A 206 17.82 -13.46 -23.57
CA THR A 206 19.05 -14.20 -23.20
C THR A 206 20.39 -13.53 -23.57
N ARG A 207 20.40 -12.32 -24.14
CA ARG A 207 21.60 -11.62 -24.61
C ARG A 207 22.11 -10.60 -23.58
N PRO A 208 23.40 -10.19 -23.63
CA PRO A 208 23.93 -9.24 -22.67
C PRO A 208 23.25 -7.86 -22.71
N THR A 209 23.18 -7.20 -21.57
CA THR A 209 22.65 -5.83 -21.41
C THR A 209 23.67 -4.98 -20.66
N GLY A 210 23.77 -3.70 -21.01
CA GLY A 210 24.70 -2.75 -20.41
C GLY A 210 24.04 -1.95 -19.28
N LEU A 211 24.57 -2.04 -18.07
CA LEU A 211 24.26 -1.13 -16.97
C LEU A 211 25.16 0.12 -17.06
N ALA A 212 24.57 1.28 -17.31
CA ALA A 212 25.30 2.53 -17.50
C ALA A 212 25.43 3.34 -16.20
N VAL A 213 24.34 3.43 -15.44
CA VAL A 213 24.23 4.31 -14.26
C VAL A 213 23.36 3.66 -13.19
N VAL A 214 23.73 3.85 -11.93
CA VAL A 214 22.86 3.66 -10.76
C VAL A 214 22.56 5.04 -10.18
N LYS A 215 21.29 5.35 -9.99
CA LYS A 215 20.82 6.60 -9.39
C LYS A 215 20.19 6.28 -8.04
N VAL A 216 20.70 6.92 -6.99
CA VAL A 216 20.20 6.82 -5.61
C VAL A 216 19.60 8.16 -5.23
N THR A 217 18.29 8.19 -5.03
CA THR A 217 17.56 9.41 -4.66
C THR A 217 17.25 9.36 -3.16
N PRO A 218 17.82 10.26 -2.34
CA PRO A 218 17.42 10.41 -0.94
C PRO A 218 15.95 10.82 -0.82
N LEU A 219 15.26 10.27 0.15
CA LEU A 219 13.83 10.48 0.41
C LEU A 219 13.63 11.02 1.83
N ASN A 220 12.68 11.94 1.95
CA ASN A 220 12.16 12.38 3.24
C ASN A 220 11.27 11.29 3.84
N ALA A 221 11.02 11.38 5.14
CA ALA A 221 10.05 10.54 5.80
C ALA A 221 8.64 10.77 5.23
N PRO A 222 7.83 9.71 5.05
CA PRO A 222 6.41 9.85 4.83
C PRO A 222 5.74 10.60 5.99
N ALA A 223 4.60 11.23 5.72
CA ALA A 223 3.82 11.87 6.77
C ALA A 223 3.32 10.83 7.79
N GLU A 224 3.28 11.20 9.07
CA GLU A 224 2.73 10.34 10.11
C GLU A 224 1.23 10.13 9.90
N ALA A 225 0.79 8.87 10.08
CA ALA A 225 -0.62 8.52 10.04
C ALA A 225 -1.31 8.93 11.35
N HIS A 226 -2.56 9.38 11.26
CA HIS A 226 -3.40 9.67 12.41
C HIS A 226 -3.93 8.37 13.03
N VAL A 227 -4.01 8.33 14.36
CA VAL A 227 -4.59 7.20 15.09
C VAL A 227 -6.11 7.31 15.06
N VAL A 228 -6.77 6.26 14.59
CA VAL A 228 -8.23 6.10 14.69
C VAL A 228 -8.60 5.37 15.98
N GLN A 229 -7.85 4.31 16.31
CA GLN A 229 -8.08 3.46 17.48
C GLN A 229 -6.80 2.72 17.88
N ASP A 230 -6.45 2.74 19.17
CA ASP A 230 -5.26 2.10 19.75
C ASP A 230 -5.50 1.49 21.15
N VAL A 231 -6.75 1.39 21.61
CA VAL A 231 -7.06 0.66 22.85
C VAL A 231 -6.69 -0.82 22.74
N SER A 232 -6.46 -1.47 23.88
CA SER A 232 -6.06 -2.88 23.92
C SER A 232 -7.00 -3.80 23.14
N GLY A 233 -6.41 -4.79 22.47
CA GLY A 233 -7.06 -5.73 21.58
C GLY A 233 -6.56 -5.65 20.14
N TYR A 234 -6.95 -6.64 19.37
CA TYR A 234 -6.53 -6.78 17.98
C TYR A 234 -7.47 -5.96 17.08
N ASN A 235 -7.23 -4.65 17.01
CA ASN A 235 -7.95 -3.72 16.15
C ASN A 235 -7.48 -3.89 14.69
N SER A 236 -8.36 -4.31 13.78
CA SER A 236 -7.96 -4.74 12.44
C SER A 236 -9.09 -4.63 11.41
N TRP A 237 -8.69 -4.83 10.14
CA TRP A 237 -9.56 -4.80 8.95
C TRP A 237 -10.36 -3.49 8.77
N PRO A 238 -9.71 -2.31 8.83
CA PRO A 238 -10.44 -1.07 8.73
C PRO A 238 -11.06 -0.87 7.35
N MET A 239 -12.25 -0.27 7.32
CA MET A 239 -12.94 0.22 6.13
C MET A 239 -13.34 1.67 6.36
N THR A 240 -12.81 2.61 5.58
CA THR A 240 -13.06 4.04 5.75
C THR A 240 -13.84 4.61 4.58
N GLN A 241 -14.99 5.22 4.82
CA GLN A 241 -15.83 5.82 3.80
C GLN A 241 -16.16 7.28 4.14
N ALA A 242 -16.19 8.14 3.13
CA ALA A 242 -16.74 9.48 3.26
C ALA A 242 -18.26 9.47 3.12
N ILE A 243 -18.95 10.17 4.02
CA ILE A 243 -20.36 10.57 3.90
C ILE A 243 -20.39 12.10 3.87
N GLY A 244 -20.51 12.67 2.67
CA GLY A 244 -20.25 14.09 2.46
C GLY A 244 -18.82 14.45 2.88
N GLU A 245 -18.68 15.43 3.77
CA GLU A 245 -17.37 15.88 4.30
C GLU A 245 -16.93 15.13 5.57
N LYS A 246 -17.71 14.15 6.03
CA LYS A 246 -17.42 13.35 7.23
C LYS A 246 -16.74 12.05 6.85
N LEU A 247 -15.67 11.70 7.56
CA LEU A 247 -15.08 10.36 7.51
C LEU A 247 -15.78 9.44 8.50
N VAL A 248 -16.07 8.22 8.07
CA VAL A 248 -16.52 7.10 8.91
C VAL A 248 -15.49 5.99 8.74
N CYS A 249 -14.79 5.64 9.82
CA CYS A 249 -13.87 4.51 9.84
C CYS A 249 -14.48 3.39 10.68
N THR A 250 -14.72 2.26 10.05
CA THR A 250 -15.18 1.04 10.71
C THR A 250 -14.03 0.05 10.79
N TYR A 251 -14.03 -0.79 11.82
CA TYR A 251 -13.00 -1.80 12.04
C TYR A 251 -13.57 -2.89 12.94
N SER A 252 -12.85 -4.01 13.05
CA SER A 252 -13.15 -5.03 14.05
C SER A 252 -12.12 -5.04 15.16
N ARG A 253 -12.50 -5.48 16.36
CA ARG A 253 -11.57 -5.72 17.47
C ARG A 253 -11.84 -7.09 18.05
N GLY A 254 -10.79 -7.91 18.21
CA GLY A 254 -10.82 -9.22 18.87
C GLY A 254 -9.54 -9.48 19.67
N SER A 255 -9.13 -10.74 19.85
CA SER A 255 -7.94 -11.08 20.66
C SER A 255 -6.67 -11.39 19.86
N ALA A 256 -6.80 -11.75 18.58
CA ALA A 256 -5.70 -12.11 17.71
C ALA A 256 -6.08 -11.97 16.23
N HIS A 257 -5.25 -12.46 15.30
CA HIS A 257 -5.61 -12.61 13.89
C HIS A 257 -6.58 -13.79 13.64
N SER A 258 -7.66 -13.86 14.42
CA SER A 258 -8.75 -14.85 14.33
C SER A 258 -10.05 -14.17 13.94
N ILE A 259 -10.86 -14.79 13.08
CA ILE A 259 -12.06 -14.16 12.51
C ILE A 259 -13.38 -14.67 13.09
N ASN A 260 -13.35 -15.76 13.85
CA ASN A 260 -14.53 -16.51 14.31
C ASN A 260 -14.70 -16.53 15.84
N GLU A 261 -13.91 -15.71 16.55
CA GLU A 261 -13.98 -15.61 18.00
C GLU A 261 -15.19 -14.77 18.43
N ASP A 262 -15.90 -15.23 19.46
CA ASP A 262 -17.09 -14.55 20.01
C ASP A 262 -16.79 -13.15 20.56
N ALA A 263 -15.54 -12.92 20.98
CA ALA A 263 -15.09 -11.63 21.45
C ALA A 263 -14.92 -10.59 20.33
N ARG A 264 -15.02 -10.99 19.05
CA ARG A 264 -14.78 -10.10 17.93
C ARG A 264 -16.06 -9.42 17.47
N ALA A 265 -16.09 -8.11 17.67
CA ALA A 265 -17.16 -7.22 17.25
C ALA A 265 -16.67 -6.17 16.24
N VAL A 266 -17.63 -5.53 15.57
CA VAL A 266 -17.40 -4.44 14.63
C VAL A 266 -17.81 -3.11 15.26
N TYR A 267 -16.98 -2.10 15.03
CA TYR A 267 -17.11 -0.77 15.58
C TYR A 267 -16.96 0.31 14.51
N ALA A 268 -17.49 1.50 14.78
CA ALA A 268 -17.33 2.70 13.97
C ALA A 268 -16.84 3.87 14.82
N ARG A 269 -16.08 4.77 14.17
CA ARG A 269 -15.76 6.11 14.65
C ARG A 269 -15.91 7.10 13.49
N THR A 270 -16.25 8.34 13.80
CA THR A 270 -16.38 9.40 12.79
C THR A 270 -15.44 10.56 13.04
N SER A 271 -15.07 11.27 11.98
CA SER A 271 -14.24 12.46 12.02
C SER A 271 -14.77 13.53 11.06
N VAL A 272 -14.70 14.80 11.50
CA VAL A 272 -15.09 15.99 10.73
C VAL A 272 -13.92 16.94 10.48
N ASP A 273 -12.70 16.56 10.85
CA ASP A 273 -11.48 17.37 10.75
C ASP A 273 -10.38 16.69 9.94
N GLY A 274 -10.77 15.77 9.05
CA GLY A 274 -9.84 15.02 8.20
C GLY A 274 -9.06 13.95 8.95
N GLY A 275 -9.66 13.35 9.99
CA GLY A 275 -9.08 12.25 10.75
C GLY A 275 -8.12 12.66 11.87
N LYS A 276 -8.03 13.96 12.20
CA LYS A 276 -7.19 14.46 13.30
C LYS A 276 -7.78 14.10 14.66
N SER A 277 -9.11 14.12 14.77
CA SER A 277 -9.84 13.65 15.94
C SER A 277 -11.01 12.75 15.55
N TRP A 278 -11.39 11.87 16.49
CA TRP A 278 -12.41 10.84 16.27
C TRP A 278 -13.41 10.79 17.42
N THR A 279 -14.69 10.65 17.08
CA THR A 279 -15.77 10.45 18.06
C THR A 279 -15.54 9.19 18.91
N ALA A 280 -16.31 9.06 20.00
CA ALA A 280 -16.38 7.80 20.73
C ALA A 280 -16.81 6.64 19.82
N GLU A 281 -16.37 5.44 20.19
CA GLU A 281 -16.66 4.20 19.49
C GLU A 281 -18.15 3.87 19.56
N THR A 282 -18.73 3.47 18.41
CA THR A 282 -20.09 2.91 18.34
C THR A 282 -20.02 1.46 17.89
N VAL A 283 -20.82 0.58 18.51
CA VAL A 283 -20.92 -0.82 18.10
C VAL A 283 -21.84 -0.94 16.89
N ILE A 284 -21.36 -1.57 15.82
CA ILE A 284 -22.17 -1.86 14.62
C ILE A 284 -22.77 -3.26 14.73
N ALA A 285 -21.93 -4.24 15.04
CA ALA A 285 -22.30 -5.65 15.13
C ALA A 285 -21.54 -6.31 16.29
N ASN A 286 -22.26 -7.11 17.08
CA ASN A 286 -21.69 -7.97 18.13
C ASN A 286 -22.62 -9.17 18.38
N THR A 287 -22.81 -10.02 17.38
CA THR A 287 -23.76 -11.16 17.47
C THR A 287 -23.18 -12.28 18.36
N PRO A 288 -23.85 -12.71 19.44
CA PRO A 288 -23.37 -13.82 20.28
C PRO A 288 -23.21 -15.13 19.50
N GLY A 289 -22.09 -15.82 19.72
CA GLY A 289 -21.67 -17.04 19.05
C GLY A 289 -20.94 -16.82 17.73
N PHE A 290 -20.64 -15.57 17.34
CA PHE A 290 -20.01 -15.23 16.07
C PHE A 290 -18.87 -14.22 16.27
N GLY A 291 -17.83 -14.35 15.45
CA GLY A 291 -16.87 -13.27 15.22
C GLY A 291 -17.24 -12.46 13.98
N GLU A 292 -17.13 -11.14 14.06
CA GLU A 292 -17.57 -10.23 13.01
C GLU A 292 -16.43 -9.36 12.46
N VAL A 293 -16.29 -9.33 11.13
CA VAL A 293 -15.18 -8.65 10.45
C VAL A 293 -15.74 -7.77 9.34
N THR A 294 -15.31 -6.52 9.28
CA THR A 294 -15.55 -5.61 8.15
C THR A 294 -14.77 -6.08 6.92
N VAL A 295 -15.46 -6.22 5.78
CA VAL A 295 -14.86 -6.82 4.56
C VAL A 295 -15.05 -6.00 3.28
N GLY A 296 -15.97 -5.05 3.26
CA GLY A 296 -16.14 -4.13 2.14
C GLY A 296 -17.00 -2.93 2.51
N LYS A 297 -16.82 -1.83 1.79
CA LYS A 297 -17.59 -0.59 1.94
C LYS A 297 -18.01 -0.01 0.60
N GLY A 298 -18.97 0.90 0.60
CA GLY A 298 -19.27 1.74 -0.55
C GLY A 298 -20.37 2.74 -0.24
N LEU A 299 -20.99 3.28 -1.29
CA LEU A 299 -22.12 4.19 -1.17
C LEU A 299 -23.32 3.65 -1.95
N ASP A 300 -24.51 3.90 -1.44
CA ASP A 300 -25.74 3.76 -2.22
C ASP A 300 -26.01 4.99 -3.11
N SER A 301 -27.10 4.96 -3.88
CA SER A 301 -27.48 6.06 -4.78
C SER A 301 -27.75 7.40 -4.08
N THR A 302 -28.00 7.38 -2.77
CA THR A 302 -28.27 8.58 -1.95
C THR A 302 -27.03 9.12 -1.25
N GLY A 303 -25.90 8.41 -1.34
CA GLY A 303 -24.67 8.73 -0.64
C GLY A 303 -24.63 8.22 0.81
N ALA A 304 -25.55 7.33 1.21
CA ALA A 304 -25.42 6.61 2.47
C ALA A 304 -24.31 5.57 2.36
N MET A 305 -23.56 5.39 3.45
CA MET A 305 -22.50 4.38 3.50
C MET A 305 -23.10 2.98 3.61
N LEU A 306 -22.63 2.08 2.75
CA LEU A 306 -22.84 0.65 2.82
C LEU A 306 -21.61 -0.04 3.42
N LEU A 307 -21.83 -1.06 4.26
CA LEU A 307 -20.78 -1.82 4.92
C LEU A 307 -21.08 -3.32 4.93
N TRP A 308 -20.25 -4.10 4.24
CA TRP A 308 -20.25 -5.55 4.36
C TRP A 308 -19.53 -5.99 5.63
N VAL A 309 -20.24 -6.75 6.46
CA VAL A 309 -19.71 -7.44 7.63
C VAL A 309 -19.82 -8.94 7.41
N ARG A 310 -18.68 -9.63 7.47
CA ARG A 310 -18.63 -11.09 7.49
C ARG A 310 -18.79 -11.56 8.93
N ARG A 311 -19.85 -12.33 9.19
CA ARG A 311 -20.18 -12.91 10.50
C ARG A 311 -19.89 -14.40 10.49
N VAL A 312 -19.00 -14.87 11.37
CA VAL A 312 -18.44 -16.24 11.35
C VAL A 312 -18.65 -16.95 12.68
N GLY A 313 -19.44 -18.03 12.65
CA GLY A 313 -19.68 -18.92 13.78
C GLY A 313 -19.70 -20.37 13.29
N LYS A 314 -20.72 -21.16 13.66
CA LYS A 314 -20.94 -22.49 13.05
C LYS A 314 -21.20 -22.42 11.54
N GLN A 315 -21.75 -21.29 11.10
CA GLN A 315 -22.00 -20.94 9.71
C GLN A 315 -21.35 -19.57 9.43
N ARG A 316 -21.20 -19.24 8.15
CA ARG A 316 -20.70 -17.93 7.71
C ARG A 316 -21.84 -17.18 7.04
N HIS A 317 -22.06 -15.95 7.46
CA HIS A 317 -23.02 -15.03 6.85
C HIS A 317 -22.30 -13.76 6.38
N HIS A 318 -22.93 -13.06 5.43
CA HIS A 318 -22.50 -11.74 5.00
C HIS A 318 -23.68 -10.80 5.21
N ASP A 319 -23.50 -9.85 6.09
CA ASP A 319 -24.51 -8.89 6.50
C ASP A 319 -24.14 -7.53 5.89
N LEU A 320 -25.09 -6.86 5.24
CA LEU A 320 -24.93 -5.51 4.70
C LEU A 320 -25.60 -4.50 5.61
N TYR A 321 -24.83 -3.57 6.13
CA TYR A 321 -25.33 -2.45 6.93
C TYR A 321 -25.35 -1.16 6.11
N SER A 322 -26.31 -0.28 6.38
CA SER A 322 -26.39 1.07 5.84
C SER A 322 -26.38 2.12 6.95
N THR A 323 -25.77 3.29 6.70
CA THR A 323 -25.79 4.45 7.59
C THR A 323 -25.72 5.77 6.82
N THR A 324 -26.41 6.79 7.30
CA THR A 324 -26.37 8.16 6.75
C THR A 324 -25.58 9.13 7.64
N ASP A 325 -25.23 8.73 8.86
CA ASP A 325 -24.58 9.60 9.85
C ASP A 325 -23.22 9.06 10.33
N GLY A 326 -22.91 7.78 10.06
CA GLY A 326 -21.70 7.09 10.51
C GLY A 326 -21.78 6.61 11.96
N VAL A 327 -22.95 6.69 12.60
CA VAL A 327 -23.19 6.35 14.01
C VAL A 327 -24.30 5.30 14.10
N SER A 328 -25.42 5.52 13.42
CA SER A 328 -26.58 4.64 13.41
C SER A 328 -26.51 3.73 12.19
N PHE A 329 -26.29 2.44 12.40
CA PHE A 329 -26.22 1.44 11.34
C PHE A 329 -27.47 0.55 11.34
N THR A 330 -28.05 0.35 10.16
CA THR A 330 -29.20 -0.53 9.95
C THR A 330 -28.78 -1.72 9.10
N LEU A 331 -29.05 -2.95 9.57
CA LEU A 331 -28.91 -4.15 8.75
C LEU A 331 -29.97 -4.13 7.65
N ILE A 332 -29.56 -4.10 6.38
CA ILE A 332 -30.47 -4.03 5.23
C ILE A 332 -30.54 -5.33 4.43
N ALA A 333 -29.50 -6.18 4.47
CA ALA A 333 -29.50 -7.47 3.79
C ALA A 333 -28.61 -8.51 4.48
N THR A 334 -29.06 -9.76 4.43
CA THR A 334 -28.24 -10.96 4.70
C THR A 334 -28.54 -11.98 3.59
N PRO A 335 -27.96 -11.80 2.39
CA PRO A 335 -28.32 -12.62 1.24
C PRO A 335 -27.94 -14.08 1.45
N GLU A 336 -28.80 -14.99 1.01
CA GLU A 336 -28.46 -16.40 0.85
C GLU A 336 -27.71 -16.57 -0.48
N LEU A 337 -26.48 -17.08 -0.40
CA LEU A 337 -25.59 -17.18 -1.55
C LEU A 337 -25.31 -18.64 -1.90
N ALA A 338 -25.44 -18.97 -3.19
CA ALA A 338 -25.21 -20.32 -3.68
C ALA A 338 -23.76 -20.77 -3.46
N ILE A 339 -22.80 -19.86 -3.64
CA ILE A 339 -21.39 -20.06 -3.31
C ILE A 339 -21.09 -19.20 -2.09
N GLN A 340 -20.76 -19.83 -0.96
CA GLN A 340 -20.42 -19.13 0.27
C GLN A 340 -19.09 -18.37 0.11
N PRO A 341 -19.08 -17.03 0.06
CA PRO A 341 -17.85 -16.29 -0.10
C PRO A 341 -16.95 -16.43 1.13
N MET A 342 -15.65 -16.27 0.91
CA MET A 342 -14.73 -15.90 1.98
C MET A 342 -14.91 -14.44 2.35
N GLN A 343 -15.10 -13.56 1.37
CA GLN A 343 -15.48 -12.15 1.55
C GLN A 343 -16.25 -11.64 0.33
N ILE A 344 -17.05 -10.62 0.57
CA ILE A 344 -17.60 -9.70 -0.43
C ILE A 344 -16.89 -8.37 -0.18
N THR A 345 -16.36 -7.75 -1.23
CA THR A 345 -15.47 -6.58 -1.17
C THR A 345 -16.23 -5.28 -1.40
N ASP A 346 -15.50 -4.18 -1.59
CA ASP A 346 -16.07 -2.84 -1.75
C ASP A 346 -17.15 -2.78 -2.84
N VAL A 347 -18.16 -1.94 -2.57
CA VAL A 347 -19.31 -1.68 -3.44
C VAL A 347 -19.01 -0.43 -4.28
N PHE A 348 -19.25 -0.52 -5.57
CA PHE A 348 -19.09 0.58 -6.52
C PHE A 348 -20.29 0.62 -7.49
N ALA A 349 -20.60 1.80 -8.00
CA ALA A 349 -21.69 1.97 -8.96
C ALA A 349 -21.22 1.64 -10.38
N VAL A 350 -22.07 0.92 -11.13
CA VAL A 350 -21.93 0.67 -12.56
C VAL A 350 -23.22 1.15 -13.24
N PRO A 351 -23.14 2.17 -14.12
CA PRO A 351 -24.31 2.65 -14.88
C PRO A 351 -25.09 1.51 -15.54
N ASP A 352 -26.42 1.61 -15.51
CA ASP A 352 -27.39 0.64 -16.03
C ASP A 352 -27.40 -0.76 -15.36
N VAL A 353 -26.45 -1.06 -14.47
CA VAL A 353 -26.41 -2.30 -13.67
C VAL A 353 -26.87 -2.05 -12.23
N GLY A 354 -26.50 -0.89 -11.66
CA GLY A 354 -26.74 -0.55 -10.26
C GLY A 354 -25.45 -0.65 -9.44
N LEU A 355 -25.54 -1.16 -8.22
CA LEU A 355 -24.39 -1.43 -7.37
C LEU A 355 -23.73 -2.75 -7.76
N MET A 356 -22.41 -2.79 -7.70
CA MET A 356 -21.59 -3.98 -7.92
C MET A 356 -20.60 -4.15 -6.78
N ALA A 357 -20.35 -5.40 -6.39
CA ALA A 357 -19.25 -5.79 -5.52
C ALA A 357 -18.58 -7.04 -6.08
N LEU A 358 -17.29 -7.23 -5.79
CA LEU A 358 -16.57 -8.45 -6.14
C LEU A 358 -16.52 -9.40 -4.95
N TRP A 359 -16.45 -10.70 -5.20
CA TRP A 359 -16.34 -11.72 -4.16
C TRP A 359 -15.36 -12.82 -4.55
N PHE A 360 -14.83 -13.51 -3.53
CA PHE A 360 -14.00 -14.70 -3.72
C PHE A 360 -14.37 -15.78 -2.71
N ALA A 361 -14.27 -17.05 -3.11
CA ALA A 361 -14.57 -18.21 -2.27
C ALA A 361 -13.51 -19.31 -2.42
N GLY A 362 -13.29 -20.07 -1.36
CA GLY A 362 -12.21 -21.05 -1.30
C GLY A 362 -11.86 -21.45 0.14
N ASN A 363 -10.75 -22.19 0.29
CA ASN A 363 -10.32 -22.72 1.59
C ASN A 363 -8.79 -22.69 1.80
N TYR A 364 -8.05 -21.92 1.00
CA TYR A 364 -6.58 -21.81 1.02
C TYR A 364 -5.78 -23.11 0.78
N SER A 365 -6.43 -24.24 0.46
CA SER A 365 -5.75 -25.46 0.03
C SER A 365 -5.17 -25.30 -1.38
N ASP A 366 -4.26 -26.18 -1.77
CA ASP A 366 -3.71 -26.20 -3.13
C ASP A 366 -4.62 -26.93 -4.14
N GLN A 367 -5.84 -27.29 -3.74
CA GLN A 367 -6.82 -27.95 -4.61
C GLN A 367 -7.52 -26.94 -5.52
N ALA A 368 -8.02 -27.43 -6.65
CA ALA A 368 -8.80 -26.68 -7.64
C ALA A 368 -10.25 -26.45 -7.15
N VAL A 369 -10.40 -25.72 -6.04
CA VAL A 369 -11.69 -25.51 -5.34
C VAL A 369 -12.02 -24.04 -5.13
N HIS A 370 -11.19 -23.14 -5.65
CA HIS A 370 -11.37 -21.70 -5.44
C HIS A 370 -12.15 -21.06 -6.59
N SER A 371 -12.80 -19.95 -6.30
CA SER A 371 -13.61 -19.20 -7.25
C SER A 371 -13.65 -17.72 -6.90
N TRP A 372 -14.07 -16.91 -7.86
CA TRP A 372 -14.39 -15.51 -7.68
C TRP A 372 -15.48 -15.07 -8.65
N GLY A 373 -16.09 -13.93 -8.38
CA GLY A 373 -17.08 -13.36 -9.29
C GLY A 373 -17.60 -12.01 -8.84
N VAL A 374 -18.79 -11.68 -9.34
CA VAL A 374 -19.48 -10.42 -9.07
C VAL A 374 -20.77 -10.65 -8.29
N MET A 375 -21.17 -9.62 -7.56
CA MET A 375 -22.47 -9.44 -6.93
C MET A 375 -23.06 -8.14 -7.49
N THR A 376 -24.32 -8.15 -7.94
CA THR A 376 -24.99 -6.92 -8.42
C THR A 376 -26.29 -6.67 -7.68
N SER A 377 -26.63 -5.41 -7.46
CA SER A 377 -27.87 -4.96 -6.79
C SER A 377 -28.47 -3.77 -7.52
N PRO A 378 -29.73 -3.88 -8.01
CA PRO A 378 -30.42 -2.78 -8.69
C PRO A 378 -31.17 -1.84 -7.73
N ASP A 379 -31.19 -2.16 -6.43
CA ASP A 379 -32.09 -1.57 -5.42
C ASP A 379 -31.33 -1.14 -4.16
N ASP A 380 -30.18 -0.49 -4.36
CA ASP A 380 -29.36 0.10 -3.28
C ASP A 380 -28.96 -0.90 -2.17
N GLY A 381 -28.69 -2.15 -2.58
CA GLY A 381 -28.15 -3.19 -1.72
C GLY A 381 -29.20 -4.03 -0.99
N VAL A 382 -30.49 -3.84 -1.26
CA VAL A 382 -31.56 -4.63 -0.62
C VAL A 382 -31.57 -6.06 -1.16
N THR A 383 -31.46 -6.25 -2.47
CA THR A 383 -31.34 -7.57 -3.11
C THR A 383 -30.04 -7.68 -3.90
N TRP A 384 -29.48 -8.89 -3.94
CA TRP A 384 -28.21 -9.15 -4.62
C TRP A 384 -28.28 -10.40 -5.49
N THR A 385 -27.72 -10.31 -6.69
CA THR A 385 -27.52 -11.45 -7.60
C THR A 385 -26.05 -11.84 -7.62
N GLN A 386 -25.75 -13.11 -7.32
CA GLN A 386 -24.39 -13.66 -7.37
C GLN A 386 -24.10 -14.28 -8.74
N THR A 387 -23.01 -13.87 -9.38
CA THR A 387 -22.55 -14.44 -10.65
C THR A 387 -21.08 -14.87 -10.55
N PRO A 388 -20.77 -16.18 -10.60
CA PRO A 388 -19.40 -16.67 -10.69
C PRO A 388 -18.76 -16.29 -12.04
N VAL A 389 -17.52 -15.82 -12.00
CA VAL A 389 -16.73 -15.50 -13.20
C VAL A 389 -15.77 -16.65 -13.52
N GLU A 390 -14.98 -17.09 -12.53
CA GLU A 390 -14.14 -18.28 -12.65
C GLU A 390 -14.37 -19.22 -11.45
N SER A 391 -14.15 -20.52 -11.65
CA SER A 391 -14.27 -21.55 -10.62
C SER A 391 -13.29 -22.69 -10.89
N GLY A 392 -13.01 -23.50 -9.86
CA GLY A 392 -12.04 -24.59 -9.97
C GLY A 392 -10.59 -24.10 -10.06
N LEU A 393 -10.32 -22.91 -9.51
CA LEU A 393 -8.99 -22.31 -9.52
C LEU A 393 -8.09 -22.99 -8.48
N LEU A 394 -6.81 -23.15 -8.82
CA LEU A 394 -5.74 -23.43 -7.85
C LEU A 394 -5.44 -22.18 -7.03
N LYS A 395 -4.82 -22.35 -5.86
CA LYS A 395 -4.44 -21.23 -4.98
C LYS A 395 -3.56 -20.19 -5.68
N ALA A 396 -2.67 -20.63 -6.56
CA ALA A 396 -1.78 -19.74 -7.31
C ALA A 396 -2.52 -18.84 -8.31
N ASP A 397 -3.71 -19.25 -8.76
CA ASP A 397 -4.53 -18.56 -9.75
C ASP A 397 -5.71 -17.82 -9.13
N TRP A 398 -5.86 -17.86 -7.81
CA TRP A 398 -7.02 -17.35 -7.10
C TRP A 398 -6.86 -15.86 -6.76
N PRO A 399 -7.63 -14.95 -7.39
CA PRO A 399 -7.67 -13.55 -6.99
C PRO A 399 -8.47 -13.41 -5.69
N THR A 400 -7.80 -12.98 -4.62
CA THR A 400 -8.43 -12.71 -3.33
C THR A 400 -8.54 -11.20 -3.10
N GLU A 401 -9.47 -10.80 -2.23
CA GLU A 401 -9.65 -9.42 -1.75
C GLU A 401 -9.56 -8.33 -2.85
N PRO A 402 -10.28 -8.47 -3.99
CA PRO A 402 -10.19 -7.50 -5.09
C PRO A 402 -10.75 -6.13 -4.74
N SER A 403 -10.23 -5.10 -5.40
CA SER A 403 -10.79 -3.74 -5.40
C SER A 403 -10.96 -3.26 -6.85
N ALA A 404 -12.04 -2.56 -7.15
CA ALA A 404 -12.44 -2.21 -8.52
C ALA A 404 -12.90 -0.75 -8.64
N VAL A 405 -12.76 -0.21 -9.85
CA VAL A 405 -13.27 1.10 -10.26
C VAL A 405 -13.96 1.00 -11.62
N TYR A 406 -15.05 1.75 -11.79
CA TYR A 406 -15.68 1.96 -13.09
C TYR A 406 -14.97 3.11 -13.81
N LEU A 407 -14.51 2.86 -15.03
CA LEU A 407 -13.72 3.82 -15.84
C LEU A 407 -14.56 4.55 -16.90
N GLY A 408 -15.87 4.29 -16.98
CA GLY A 408 -16.72 4.77 -18.08
C GLY A 408 -16.82 3.78 -19.24
N ASP A 409 -17.84 3.95 -20.08
CA ASP A 409 -18.04 3.19 -21.33
C ASP A 409 -18.02 1.66 -21.17
N GLY A 410 -18.57 1.17 -20.06
CA GLY A 410 -18.60 -0.25 -19.76
C GLY A 410 -17.28 -0.84 -19.24
N ARG A 411 -16.24 -0.01 -19.10
CA ARG A 411 -14.93 -0.44 -18.62
C ARG A 411 -14.88 -0.49 -17.11
N ILE A 412 -14.45 -1.64 -16.57
CA ILE A 412 -14.16 -1.83 -15.16
C ILE A 412 -12.73 -2.35 -15.05
N LEU A 413 -11.94 -1.76 -14.16
CA LEU A 413 -10.61 -2.24 -13.81
C LEU A 413 -10.60 -2.63 -12.34
N ALA A 414 -10.10 -3.83 -12.06
CA ALA A 414 -9.89 -4.34 -10.73
C ALA A 414 -8.46 -4.84 -10.53
N VAL A 415 -7.95 -4.69 -9.31
CA VAL A 415 -6.69 -5.29 -8.86
C VAL A 415 -7.02 -6.23 -7.70
N ALA A 416 -6.40 -7.40 -7.67
CA ALA A 416 -6.63 -8.39 -6.63
C ALA A 416 -5.34 -8.87 -5.99
N ARG A 417 -5.44 -9.20 -4.70
CA ARG A 417 -4.39 -9.87 -3.94
C ARG A 417 -4.12 -11.26 -4.53
N THR A 418 -2.90 -11.71 -4.29
CA THR A 418 -2.50 -13.10 -4.51
C THR A 418 -2.11 -13.79 -3.20
N GLU A 419 -2.36 -15.09 -3.11
CA GLU A 419 -1.96 -15.93 -1.97
C GLU A 419 -0.60 -16.60 -2.16
N SER A 420 -0.15 -16.79 -3.40
CA SER A 420 1.13 -17.48 -3.68
C SER A 420 1.83 -17.09 -4.98
N SER A 421 1.22 -16.24 -5.81
CA SER A 421 1.86 -15.69 -7.02
C SER A 421 2.87 -14.60 -6.65
N PRO A 422 3.91 -14.35 -7.47
CA PRO A 422 4.84 -13.24 -7.23
C PRO A 422 4.24 -11.84 -7.37
N ALA A 423 3.06 -11.68 -7.98
CA ALA A 423 2.44 -10.38 -8.23
C ALA A 423 0.91 -10.40 -8.08
N GLN A 424 0.32 -9.20 -7.93
CA GLN A 424 -1.13 -9.02 -7.92
C GLN A 424 -1.74 -9.33 -9.28
N PHE A 425 -3.02 -9.71 -9.29
CA PHE A 425 -3.81 -9.85 -10.51
C PHE A 425 -4.43 -8.51 -10.91
N GLN A 426 -4.58 -8.30 -12.21
CA GLN A 426 -5.49 -7.32 -12.79
C GLN A 426 -6.64 -8.07 -13.44
N MET A 427 -7.89 -7.66 -13.16
CA MET A 427 -9.06 -8.10 -13.91
C MET A 427 -9.72 -6.91 -14.59
N VAL A 428 -10.15 -7.09 -15.83
CA VAL A 428 -10.82 -6.04 -16.61
C VAL A 428 -12.09 -6.56 -17.26
N SER A 429 -13.09 -5.69 -17.36
CA SER A 429 -14.31 -5.89 -18.14
C SER A 429 -14.51 -4.71 -19.08
N THR A 430 -15.10 -4.93 -20.24
CA THR A 430 -15.44 -3.91 -21.25
C THR A 430 -16.95 -3.87 -21.56
N ASP A 431 -17.76 -4.54 -20.75
CA ASP A 431 -19.18 -4.78 -20.98
C ASP A 431 -19.99 -4.71 -19.67
N ASN A 432 -19.67 -3.72 -18.83
CA ASN A 432 -20.33 -3.48 -17.53
C ASN A 432 -20.26 -4.70 -16.58
N GLY A 433 -19.18 -5.47 -16.64
CA GLY A 433 -18.93 -6.61 -15.76
C GLY A 433 -19.59 -7.91 -16.21
N ALA A 434 -20.13 -7.99 -17.43
CA ALA A 434 -20.72 -9.22 -17.96
C ALA A 434 -19.65 -10.28 -18.31
N THR A 435 -18.52 -9.86 -18.87
CA THR A 435 -17.36 -10.70 -19.11
C THR A 435 -16.09 -10.07 -18.56
N TRP A 436 -15.11 -10.93 -18.24
CA TRP A 436 -13.87 -10.52 -17.59
C TRP A 436 -12.65 -11.21 -18.18
N LYS A 437 -11.53 -10.49 -18.21
CA LYS A 437 -10.19 -11.04 -18.44
C LYS A 437 -9.35 -10.84 -17.19
N ARG A 438 -8.55 -11.84 -16.81
CA ARG A 438 -7.61 -11.78 -15.68
C ARG A 438 -6.19 -12.04 -16.15
N GLN A 439 -5.25 -11.21 -15.70
CA GLN A 439 -3.82 -11.33 -16.01
C GLN A 439 -2.95 -10.95 -14.79
N GLN A 440 -1.69 -11.36 -14.81
CA GLN A 440 -0.71 -10.99 -13.79
C GLN A 440 -0.14 -9.59 -14.06
N THR A 441 0.07 -8.82 -12.99
CA THR A 441 0.70 -7.49 -13.07
C THR A 441 2.20 -7.55 -12.86
N ASN A 442 2.87 -6.40 -12.98
CA ASN A 442 4.24 -6.19 -12.48
C ASN A 442 4.29 -5.70 -11.01
N ILE A 443 3.16 -5.70 -10.29
CA ILE A 443 3.08 -5.29 -8.88
C ILE A 443 3.52 -6.44 -7.96
N GLY A 444 4.84 -6.58 -7.80
CA GLY A 444 5.46 -7.64 -6.99
C GLY A 444 5.94 -7.21 -5.60
N ASP A 445 5.95 -5.91 -5.29
CA ASP A 445 6.29 -5.33 -3.99
C ASP A 445 5.17 -5.52 -2.94
N ILE A 446 4.61 -6.72 -2.90
CA ILE A 446 3.50 -7.15 -2.05
C ILE A 446 3.89 -8.34 -1.18
N TYR A 447 3.09 -8.58 -0.15
CA TYR A 447 3.03 -9.84 0.57
C TYR A 447 1.64 -9.93 1.21
N ALA A 448 0.76 -10.81 0.72
CA ALA A 448 -0.64 -10.92 1.18
C ALA A 448 -1.35 -9.54 1.31
N SER A 449 -1.14 -8.67 0.32
CA SER A 449 -1.54 -7.26 0.35
C SER A 449 -2.88 -7.04 -0.35
N THR A 450 -3.88 -6.59 0.40
CA THR A 450 -5.17 -6.11 -0.10
C THR A 450 -4.98 -4.78 -0.85
N PRO A 451 -5.37 -4.67 -2.13
CA PRO A 451 -5.40 -3.40 -2.86
C PRO A 451 -6.63 -2.57 -2.51
N SER A 452 -6.53 -1.26 -2.73
CA SER A 452 -7.65 -0.33 -2.70
C SER A 452 -7.47 0.72 -3.80
N LEU A 453 -8.46 0.84 -4.68
CA LEU A 453 -8.40 1.71 -5.86
C LEU A 453 -9.22 2.99 -5.66
N ILE A 454 -8.71 4.11 -6.16
CA ILE A 454 -9.44 5.38 -6.30
C ILE A 454 -9.20 5.91 -7.71
N LEU A 455 -10.28 6.08 -8.49
CA LEU A 455 -10.25 6.86 -9.72
C LEU A 455 -10.56 8.31 -9.36
N ASP A 456 -9.60 9.20 -9.59
CA ASP A 456 -9.79 10.63 -9.40
C ASP A 456 -10.52 11.21 -10.61
N ALA A 457 -11.73 11.72 -10.41
CA ALA A 457 -12.60 12.17 -11.49
C ALA A 457 -12.10 13.45 -12.19
N GLU A 458 -11.30 14.28 -11.52
CA GLU A 458 -10.80 15.54 -12.08
C GLU A 458 -9.56 15.32 -12.95
N THR A 459 -8.61 14.53 -12.46
CA THR A 459 -7.35 14.24 -13.17
C THR A 459 -7.45 13.05 -14.11
N GLY A 460 -8.44 12.18 -13.93
CA GLY A 460 -8.56 10.90 -14.64
C GLY A 460 -7.55 9.84 -14.18
N LEU A 461 -6.73 10.14 -13.17
CA LEU A 461 -5.68 9.24 -12.69
C LEU A 461 -6.22 8.20 -11.71
N LEU A 462 -5.70 6.99 -11.83
CA LEU A 462 -5.99 5.87 -10.96
C LEU A 462 -4.90 5.73 -9.90
N SER A 463 -5.30 5.76 -8.62
CA SER A 463 -4.44 5.43 -7.49
C SER A 463 -4.70 3.99 -7.02
N ASN A 464 -3.65 3.20 -6.83
CA ASN A 464 -3.68 1.89 -6.17
C ASN A 464 -2.90 1.94 -4.85
N TYR A 465 -3.61 1.72 -3.75
CA TYR A 465 -3.08 1.68 -2.39
C TYR A 465 -2.98 0.24 -1.89
N TYR A 466 -1.88 -0.10 -1.23
CA TYR A 466 -1.71 -1.41 -0.60
C TYR A 466 -0.62 -1.37 0.46
N TYR A 467 -0.69 -2.28 1.43
CA TYR A 467 0.31 -2.38 2.50
C TYR A 467 1.31 -3.50 2.20
N GLU A 468 2.60 -3.18 2.11
CA GLU A 468 3.65 -4.19 2.01
C GLU A 468 3.96 -4.77 3.40
N ARG A 469 3.22 -5.83 3.74
CA ARG A 469 3.45 -6.65 4.94
C ARG A 469 4.89 -7.17 4.95
N GLY A 470 5.49 -7.30 6.14
CA GLY A 470 6.90 -7.69 6.28
C GLY A 470 7.87 -6.51 6.20
N ARG A 471 7.48 -5.42 5.54
CA ARG A 471 8.28 -4.19 5.46
C ARG A 471 7.65 -3.01 6.20
N GLY A 472 6.34 -3.06 6.45
CA GLY A 472 5.66 -2.02 7.21
C GLY A 472 5.46 -0.73 6.41
N ILE A 473 5.20 -0.84 5.11
CA ILE A 473 5.11 0.31 4.21
C ILE A 473 3.71 0.34 3.59
N LEU A 474 3.00 1.45 3.77
CA LEU A 474 1.82 1.76 2.97
C LEU A 474 2.29 2.37 1.64
N ARG A 475 1.90 1.74 0.53
CA ARG A 475 2.33 2.09 -0.81
C ARG A 475 1.20 2.71 -1.63
N ARG A 476 1.57 3.62 -2.54
CA ARG A 476 0.70 4.17 -3.58
C ARG A 476 1.34 3.99 -4.95
N ARG A 477 0.56 3.60 -5.95
CA ARG A 477 0.90 3.75 -7.38
C ARG A 477 -0.13 4.68 -8.01
N VAL A 478 0.30 5.57 -8.90
CA VAL A 478 -0.57 6.51 -9.62
C VAL A 478 -0.33 6.32 -11.11
N VAL A 479 -1.39 6.10 -11.88
CA VAL A 479 -1.27 5.83 -13.33
C VAL A 479 -2.48 6.38 -14.09
N ASP A 480 -2.27 6.72 -15.36
CA ASP A 480 -3.38 6.83 -16.30
C ASP A 480 -3.94 5.42 -16.57
N PRO A 481 -5.23 5.15 -16.28
CA PRO A 481 -5.80 3.82 -16.45
C PRO A 481 -5.67 3.27 -17.88
N ASP A 482 -5.66 4.12 -18.91
CA ASP A 482 -5.53 3.67 -20.30
C ASP A 482 -4.15 3.03 -20.59
N LEU A 483 -3.11 3.42 -19.84
CA LEU A 483 -1.78 2.83 -19.99
C LEU A 483 -1.71 1.40 -19.50
N VAL A 484 -2.54 1.02 -18.52
CA VAL A 484 -2.50 -0.29 -17.86
C VAL A 484 -3.65 -1.20 -18.20
N PHE A 485 -4.78 -0.68 -18.70
CA PHE A 485 -6.01 -1.45 -18.91
C PHE A 485 -5.80 -2.73 -19.73
N GLU A 486 -5.15 -2.62 -20.90
CA GLU A 486 -4.75 -3.79 -21.71
C GLU A 486 -3.27 -4.20 -21.49
N ASN A 487 -2.53 -3.48 -20.64
CA ASN A 487 -1.09 -3.70 -20.41
C ASN A 487 -0.78 -3.83 -18.91
N PRO A 488 -1.15 -4.94 -18.25
CA PRO A 488 -1.01 -5.10 -16.80
C PRO A 488 0.45 -5.11 -16.30
N LEU A 489 1.44 -5.16 -17.18
CA LEU A 489 2.86 -5.04 -16.84
C LEU A 489 3.36 -3.59 -16.82
N HIS A 490 2.51 -2.62 -17.14
CA HIS A 490 2.89 -1.20 -17.23
C HIS A 490 2.55 -0.39 -15.96
N TRP A 491 2.25 -1.03 -14.82
CA TRP A 491 2.07 -0.26 -13.59
C TRP A 491 3.37 0.46 -13.22
N PRO A 492 3.32 1.77 -12.93
CA PRO A 492 4.50 2.55 -12.57
C PRO A 492 4.96 2.17 -11.17
N ALA A 493 6.23 2.44 -10.85
CA ALA A 493 6.78 2.18 -9.52
C ALA A 493 5.92 2.81 -8.41
N SER A 494 5.86 2.14 -7.26
CA SER A 494 5.17 2.66 -6.09
C SER A 494 5.98 3.74 -5.39
N GLU A 495 5.31 4.55 -4.57
CA GLU A 495 5.92 5.40 -3.55
C GLU A 495 5.44 4.96 -2.16
N ALA A 496 6.25 5.19 -1.14
CA ALA A 496 5.84 5.03 0.26
C ALA A 496 5.08 6.28 0.71
N VAL A 497 3.86 6.09 1.21
CA VAL A 497 2.98 7.18 1.65
C VAL A 497 2.76 7.19 3.16
N ALA A 498 3.03 6.08 3.84
CA ALA A 498 3.13 5.99 5.29
C ALA A 498 3.94 4.74 5.68
N THR A 499 4.34 4.67 6.94
CA THR A 499 4.98 3.49 7.54
C THR A 499 4.14 2.97 8.71
N GLY A 500 4.40 1.72 9.10
CA GLY A 500 3.76 1.02 10.21
C GLY A 500 4.58 -0.19 10.62
N SER A 501 3.97 -1.10 11.38
CA SER A 501 4.63 -2.30 11.87
C SER A 501 5.02 -3.23 10.70
N PRO A 502 6.24 -3.78 10.73
CA PRO A 502 6.69 -4.75 9.74
C PRO A 502 6.15 -6.16 9.99
N LEU A 503 5.44 -6.42 11.10
CA LEU A 503 4.93 -7.75 11.41
C LEU A 503 3.88 -8.18 10.38
N PRO A 504 4.15 -9.23 9.57
CA PRO A 504 3.35 -9.45 8.37
C PRO A 504 1.88 -9.70 8.63
N TRP A 505 1.55 -10.49 9.64
CA TRP A 505 0.16 -10.85 9.93
C TRP A 505 -0.53 -9.80 10.80
N ASP A 506 0.19 -9.02 11.59
CA ASP A 506 -0.38 -8.05 12.53
C ASP A 506 -0.47 -6.63 11.95
N SER A 507 -0.42 -6.49 10.62
CA SER A 507 -0.53 -5.21 9.92
C SER A 507 -1.07 -5.37 8.49
N GLY A 508 -1.72 -4.34 7.96
CA GLY A 508 -2.13 -4.25 6.56
C GLY A 508 -3.58 -3.82 6.33
N ASN A 509 -4.22 -4.43 5.33
CA ASN A 509 -5.61 -4.15 4.89
C ASN A 509 -5.83 -2.65 4.63
N ALA A 510 -5.08 -2.11 3.67
CA ALA A 510 -5.24 -0.73 3.23
C ALA A 510 -6.63 -0.55 2.58
N ASN A 511 -7.34 0.51 2.94
CA ASN A 511 -8.65 0.83 2.40
C ASN A 511 -8.80 2.34 2.27
N ALA A 512 -9.20 2.81 1.09
CA ALA A 512 -9.17 4.22 0.72
C ALA A 512 -10.56 4.81 0.43
N THR A 513 -10.68 6.12 0.68
CA THR A 513 -11.81 6.96 0.26
C THR A 513 -11.32 8.37 -0.07
N VAL A 514 -12.22 9.24 -0.52
CA VAL A 514 -11.91 10.59 -1.00
C VAL A 514 -12.87 11.61 -0.39
N ILE A 515 -12.35 12.78 0.00
CA ILE A 515 -13.14 13.99 0.28
C ILE A 515 -12.43 15.15 -0.42
N GLY A 516 -13.11 15.77 -1.39
CA GLY A 516 -12.50 16.80 -2.25
C GLY A 516 -11.19 16.31 -2.86
N ASP A 517 -10.14 17.12 -2.75
CA ASP A 517 -8.81 16.86 -3.30
C ASP A 517 -7.92 16.00 -2.40
N THR A 518 -8.51 15.25 -1.47
CA THR A 518 -7.76 14.47 -0.47
C THR A 518 -8.20 13.03 -0.45
N HIS A 519 -7.22 12.13 -0.57
CA HIS A 519 -7.38 10.71 -0.33
C HIS A 519 -7.12 10.41 1.15
N TYR A 520 -7.96 9.57 1.74
CA TYR A 520 -7.81 9.07 3.10
C TYR A 520 -7.66 7.56 3.05
N VAL A 521 -6.57 7.04 3.61
CA VAL A 521 -6.22 5.62 3.51
C VAL A 521 -6.04 5.05 4.90
N SER A 522 -6.96 4.17 5.31
CA SER A 522 -6.87 3.46 6.57
C SER A 522 -6.13 2.14 6.43
N PHE A 523 -5.41 1.74 7.47
CA PHE A 523 -4.73 0.46 7.59
C PHE A 523 -4.60 0.10 9.07
N TYR A 524 -4.34 -1.16 9.39
CA TYR A 524 -3.98 -1.55 10.76
C TYR A 524 -2.50 -1.87 10.89
N SER A 525 -1.95 -1.66 12.08
CA SER A 525 -0.53 -1.79 12.37
C SER A 525 -0.30 -2.09 13.84
N GLY A 526 0.57 -3.04 14.17
CA GLY A 526 0.96 -3.33 15.54
C GLY A 526 1.53 -4.74 15.72
N GLN A 527 1.31 -5.32 16.89
CA GLN A 527 1.74 -6.67 17.26
C GLN A 527 0.68 -7.33 18.12
N ALA A 528 0.24 -8.55 17.78
CA ALA A 528 -0.71 -9.27 18.61
C ALA A 528 -0.21 -9.39 20.08
N PRO A 529 -1.09 -9.17 21.09
CA PRO A 529 -2.54 -9.03 20.95
C PRO A 529 -3.02 -7.59 20.64
N ASP A 530 -2.15 -6.59 20.64
CA ASP A 530 -2.51 -5.18 20.54
C ASP A 530 -2.09 -4.57 19.19
N THR A 531 -3.07 -4.26 18.34
CA THR A 531 -2.86 -3.55 17.08
C THR A 531 -3.66 -2.26 17.07
N ALA A 532 -3.24 -1.28 16.27
CA ALA A 532 -3.93 -0.01 16.09
C ALA A 532 -4.52 0.12 14.68
N VAL A 533 -5.57 0.93 14.54
CA VAL A 533 -6.11 1.40 13.27
C VAL A 533 -5.60 2.82 13.03
N MET A 534 -5.00 3.02 11.85
CA MET A 534 -4.34 4.23 11.42
C MET A 534 -5.04 4.81 10.19
N LEU A 535 -4.91 6.12 9.96
CA LEU A 535 -5.39 6.82 8.78
C LEU A 535 -4.32 7.77 8.23
N SER A 536 -3.94 7.59 6.97
CA SER A 536 -3.07 8.53 6.25
C SER A 536 -3.89 9.48 5.38
N LYS A 537 -3.54 10.77 5.44
CA LYS A 537 -4.10 11.83 4.60
C LYS A 537 -3.12 12.14 3.47
N LEU A 538 -3.59 12.09 2.23
CA LEU A 538 -2.76 12.29 1.03
C LEU A 538 -3.44 13.24 0.05
N PRO A 539 -2.68 14.12 -0.62
CA PRO A 539 -3.26 14.90 -1.71
C PRO A 539 -3.68 13.97 -2.85
N LYS A 540 -4.68 14.42 -3.63
CA LYS A 540 -5.07 13.78 -4.88
C LYS A 540 -3.86 13.59 -5.80
N PRO A 541 -3.85 12.54 -6.64
CA PRO A 541 -2.76 12.32 -7.57
C PRO A 541 -2.60 13.54 -8.50
N THR A 542 -1.37 13.94 -8.76
CA THR A 542 -1.03 14.88 -9.83
C THR A 542 -0.29 14.13 -10.91
N VAL A 543 -0.46 14.53 -12.17
CA VAL A 543 0.42 14.06 -13.25
C VAL A 543 1.86 14.34 -12.82
N ALA A 544 2.68 13.29 -12.74
CA ALA A 544 4.10 13.47 -12.47
C ALA A 544 4.68 14.35 -13.61
N PRO A 545 5.41 15.43 -13.29
CA PRO A 545 5.94 16.34 -14.30
C PRO A 545 6.93 15.67 -15.26
#